data_AF-A0AAD1APR7-F1
#
_entry.id   AF-A0AAD1APR7-F1
#
_cell.length_a   1.000
_cell.length_b   1.000
_cell.length_c   1.000
_cell.angle_alpha   90.00
_cell.angle_beta   90.00
_cell.angle_gamma   90.00
#
_symmetry.space_group_name_H-M   'P 1'
#
loop_
_entity.id
_entity.type
_entity.pdbx_description
1 polymer ?
#
loop_
_entity_poly.entity_id
_entity_poly.type
_entity_poly.pdbx_seq_one_letter_code
_entity_poly.pdbx_strand_id
1 'polypeptide(L)'
;MTEAHVNTDQKVAVISINGHVKRRIKLDAHAGHQQFTLYPAKGEYNVIEVDGARIRDKEDNSPDQIAVHTGWISQIGQQSICLPHKLLIEIKPAQGNKGTSGDDGGLVHP
;
A
#
# COMPACT_ATOMS: atom_id res chain seq x y z
N MET A 1 -12.28 -22.46 -16.95
CA MET A 1 -12.41 -21.79 -15.64
C MET A 1 -11.15 -22.12 -14.86
N THR A 2 -10.16 -21.22 -14.82
CA THR A 2 -8.94 -21.46 -14.05
C THR A 2 -9.04 -20.66 -12.76
N GLU A 3 -9.26 -21.38 -11.66
CA GLU A 3 -9.18 -20.85 -10.31
C GLU A 3 -7.74 -20.38 -10.07
N ALA A 4 -7.54 -19.07 -10.06
CA ALA A 4 -6.28 -18.51 -9.60
C ALA A 4 -6.16 -18.85 -8.11
N HIS A 5 -5.20 -19.71 -7.78
CA HIS A 5 -4.81 -19.98 -6.40
C HIS A 5 -4.19 -18.68 -5.84
N VAL A 6 -5.03 -17.77 -5.34
CA VAL A 6 -4.59 -16.61 -4.59
C VAL A 6 -4.01 -17.17 -3.30
N ASN A 7 -2.69 -17.13 -3.16
CA ASN A 7 -2.06 -17.47 -1.90
C ASN A 7 -2.38 -16.36 -0.90
N THR A 8 -3.44 -16.56 -0.12
CA THR A 8 -3.96 -15.62 0.88
C THR A 8 -3.02 -15.46 2.07
N ASP A 9 -2.01 -16.31 2.21
CA ASP A 9 -1.01 -16.22 3.26
C ASP A 9 0.03 -15.12 2.97
N GLN A 10 0.30 -14.87 1.68
CA GLN A 10 1.25 -13.84 1.28
C GLN A 10 0.59 -12.46 1.21
N LYS A 11 1.12 -11.53 2.01
CA LYS A 11 0.58 -10.17 2.15
C LYS A 11 1.49 -9.14 1.50
N VAL A 12 0.89 -8.15 0.84
CA VAL A 12 1.60 -7.02 0.25
C VAL A 12 0.95 -5.74 0.75
N ALA A 13 1.75 -4.83 1.31
CA ALA A 13 1.36 -3.45 1.53
C ALA A 13 1.48 -2.67 0.22
N VAL A 14 0.37 -2.10 -0.24
CA VAL A 14 0.31 -1.20 -1.39
C VAL A 14 0.20 0.22 -0.88
N ILE A 15 1.15 1.06 -1.25
CA ILE A 15 1.22 2.46 -0.83
C ILE A 15 0.93 3.34 -2.04
N SER A 16 -0.09 4.17 -1.93
CA SER A 16 -0.56 5.06 -3.00
C SER A 16 -0.61 6.50 -2.52
N ILE A 17 -0.31 7.43 -3.43
CA ILE A 17 -0.47 8.87 -3.22
C ILE A 17 -1.30 9.41 -4.38
N ASN A 18 -2.37 10.16 -4.08
CA ASN A 18 -3.32 10.64 -5.08
C ASN A 18 -3.90 9.49 -5.94
N GLY A 19 -4.14 8.32 -5.35
CA GLY A 19 -4.63 7.13 -6.07
C GLY A 19 -3.59 6.44 -6.96
N HIS A 20 -2.38 6.97 -7.09
CA HIS A 20 -1.30 6.34 -7.87
C HIS A 20 -0.38 5.52 -6.96
N VAL A 21 -0.24 4.23 -7.26
CA VAL A 21 0.66 3.32 -6.52
C VAL A 21 2.10 3.82 -6.63
N LYS A 22 2.74 4.05 -5.50
CA LYS A 22 4.15 4.46 -5.38
C LYS A 22 5.04 3.30 -4.99
N ARG A 23 4.56 2.40 -4.11
CA ARG A 23 5.31 1.23 -3.65
C ARG A 23 4.41 0.03 -3.40
N ARG A 24 5.01 -1.14 -3.55
CA ARG A 24 4.48 -2.43 -3.11
C ARG A 24 5.54 -3.09 -2.25
N ILE A 25 5.19 -3.48 -1.03
CA ILE A 25 6.13 -4.07 -0.08
C ILE A 25 5.56 -5.41 0.37
N LYS A 26 6.30 -6.49 0.12
CA LYS A 26 5.95 -7.80 0.68
C LYS A 26 6.12 -7.73 2.20
N LEU A 27 5.06 -8.08 2.92
CA LEU A 27 5.08 -8.15 4.38
C LEU A 27 5.39 -9.59 4.78
N ASP A 28 6.54 -9.79 5.42
CA ASP A 28 7.09 -11.10 5.73
C ASP A 28 7.65 -11.08 7.15
N ALA A 29 7.28 -12.04 8.00
CA ALA A 29 7.69 -12.05 9.40
C ALA A 29 9.21 -12.19 9.58
N HIS A 30 9.91 -12.68 8.56
CA HIS A 30 11.36 -12.81 8.55
C HIS A 30 12.06 -11.62 7.90
N ALA A 31 11.32 -10.66 7.34
CA ALA A 31 11.90 -9.42 6.84
C ALA A 31 12.38 -8.54 8.00
N GLY A 32 13.46 -7.78 7.77
CA GLY A 32 13.97 -6.82 8.73
C GLY A 32 13.12 -5.56 8.84
N HIS A 33 13.64 -4.61 9.61
CA HIS A 33 13.10 -3.26 9.76
C HIS A 33 13.57 -2.34 8.62
N GLN A 34 12.68 -1.51 8.11
CA GLN A 34 13.00 -0.45 7.15
C GLN A 34 12.12 0.78 7.35
N GLN A 35 12.68 1.95 7.02
CA GLN A 35 11.97 3.23 7.07
C GLN A 35 12.26 4.04 5.81
N PHE A 36 11.27 4.76 5.31
CA PHE A 36 11.43 5.70 4.20
C PHE A 36 10.39 6.82 4.27
N THR A 37 10.75 7.99 3.75
CA THR A 37 9.87 9.16 3.75
C THR A 37 9.25 9.35 2.37
N LEU A 38 7.95 9.62 2.34
CA LEU A 38 7.21 10.06 1.16
C LEU A 38 6.94 11.56 1.27
N TYR A 39 6.98 12.26 0.13
CA TYR A 39 6.69 13.70 0.03
C TYR A 39 5.53 13.91 -0.95
N PRO A 40 4.28 13.91 -0.45
CA PRO A 40 3.07 13.95 -1.29
C PRO A 40 2.86 15.30 -1.98
N ALA A 41 3.25 16.39 -1.33
CA ALA A 41 3.28 17.73 -1.87
C ALA A 41 4.40 18.56 -1.20
N LYS A 42 4.54 19.83 -1.63
CA LYS A 42 5.55 20.74 -1.06
C LYS A 42 5.27 20.98 0.42
N GLY A 43 6.20 20.54 1.26
CA GLY A 43 6.10 20.70 2.71
C GLY A 43 5.23 19.66 3.41
N GLU A 44 4.70 18.66 2.69
CA GLU A 44 3.99 17.51 3.27
C GLU A 44 4.92 16.29 3.31
N TYR A 45 4.87 15.51 4.39
CA TYR A 45 5.63 14.27 4.49
C TYR A 45 4.89 13.18 5.26
N ASN A 46 5.22 11.92 4.97
CA ASN A 46 4.85 10.75 5.77
C ASN A 46 6.07 9.85 5.91
N VAL A 47 6.43 9.48 7.12
CA VAL A 47 7.53 8.57 7.46
C VAL A 47 6.95 7.18 7.60
N ILE A 48 7.14 6.35 6.59
CA ILE A 48 6.62 4.99 6.57
C ILE A 48 7.62 4.05 7.21
N GLU A 49 7.15 3.23 8.15
CA GLU A 49 7.94 2.22 8.84
C GLU A 49 7.36 0.83 8.58
N VAL A 50 8.23 -0.09 8.19
CA VAL A 50 7.91 -1.51 7.98
C VAL A 50 8.80 -2.32 8.91
N ASP A 51 8.20 -3.25 9.63
CA ASP A 51 8.89 -4.12 10.58
C ASP A 51 8.35 -5.54 10.43
N GLY A 52 9.09 -6.39 9.72
CA GLY A 52 8.63 -7.73 9.37
C GLY A 52 7.31 -7.73 8.59
N ALA A 53 6.27 -8.31 9.21
CA ALA A 53 4.96 -8.52 8.58
C ALA A 53 3.95 -7.36 8.81
N ARG A 54 4.40 -6.21 9.29
CA ARG A 54 3.54 -5.05 9.61
C ARG A 54 4.13 -3.75 9.07
N ILE A 55 3.24 -2.79 8.81
CA ILE A 55 3.57 -1.46 8.31
C ILE A 55 2.75 -0.40 9.05
N ARG A 56 3.30 0.80 9.20
CA ARG A 56 2.57 1.96 9.70
C ARG A 56 3.05 3.25 9.05
N ASP A 57 2.21 4.27 9.15
CA ASP A 57 2.69 5.65 9.13
C ASP A 57 3.23 5.95 10.53
N LYS A 58 4.55 6.17 10.65
CA LYS A 58 5.21 6.38 11.95
C LYS A 58 5.08 7.83 12.40
N GLU A 59 5.14 8.76 11.46
CA GLU A 59 5.18 10.19 11.69
C GLU A 59 4.79 10.92 10.41
N ASP A 60 3.90 11.90 10.51
CA ASP A 60 3.58 12.81 9.43
C ASP A 60 3.30 14.21 9.99
N ASN A 61 3.23 15.22 9.12
CA ASN A 61 2.82 16.57 9.51
C ASN A 61 1.37 16.90 9.15
N SER A 62 0.52 15.89 9.02
CA SER A 62 -0.91 16.10 8.82
C SER A 62 -1.56 16.66 10.10
N PRO A 63 -2.59 17.51 9.99
CA PRO A 63 -3.23 18.09 11.17
C PRO A 63 -4.01 17.08 12.02
N ASP A 64 -4.52 16.01 11.41
CA ASP A 64 -5.41 15.05 12.08
C ASP A 64 -4.67 13.87 12.73
N GLN A 65 -3.44 13.59 12.28
CA GLN A 65 -2.60 12.49 12.77
C GLN A 65 -3.32 11.11 12.74
N ILE A 66 -4.34 10.94 11.90
CA ILE A 66 -5.17 9.72 11.88
C ILE A 66 -4.33 8.52 11.43
N ALA A 67 -3.49 8.67 10.40
CA ALA A 67 -2.62 7.60 9.90
C ALA A 67 -1.59 7.16 10.95
N VAL A 68 -1.01 8.13 11.68
CA VAL A 68 -0.07 7.90 12.78
C VAL A 68 -0.76 7.15 13.93
N HIS A 69 -1.93 7.60 14.36
CA HIS A 69 -2.69 6.97 15.44
C HIS A 69 -3.28 5.60 15.07
N THR A 70 -3.54 5.35 13.79
CA THR A 70 -3.93 4.01 13.29
C THR A 70 -2.85 2.97 13.63
N GLY A 71 -1.58 3.38 13.65
CA GLY A 71 -0.47 2.52 14.06
C GLY A 71 -0.23 1.35 13.11
N TRP A 72 0.18 0.21 13.67
CA TRP A 72 0.56 -0.96 12.89
C TRP A 72 -0.64 -1.65 12.26
N ILE A 73 -0.61 -1.77 10.93
CA ILE A 73 -1.51 -2.65 10.18
C ILE A 73 -0.73 -3.87 9.67
N SER A 74 -1.38 -5.04 9.63
CA SER A 74 -0.74 -6.30 9.23
C SER A 74 -1.67 -7.32 8.56
N GLN A 75 -2.99 -7.08 8.55
CA GLN A 75 -3.99 -8.02 8.04
C GLN A 75 -4.60 -7.53 6.73
N ILE A 76 -4.94 -8.46 5.84
CA ILE A 76 -5.59 -8.15 4.56
C ILE A 76 -6.88 -7.36 4.80
N GLY A 77 -7.08 -6.30 4.02
CA GLY A 77 -8.22 -5.39 4.15
C GLY A 77 -8.02 -4.26 5.16
N GLN A 78 -6.99 -4.31 6.01
CA GLN A 78 -6.63 -3.16 6.85
C GLN A 78 -6.05 -2.02 6.00
N GLN A 79 -6.35 -0.80 6.44
CA GLN A 79 -5.93 0.43 5.78
C GLN A 79 -5.41 1.45 6.80
N SER A 80 -4.41 2.23 6.41
CA SER A 80 -3.98 3.45 7.09
C SER A 80 -4.03 4.59 6.07
N ILE A 81 -4.75 5.67 6.41
CA ILE A 81 -5.15 6.72 5.48
C ILE A 81 -4.78 8.07 6.07
N CYS A 82 -3.98 8.85 5.35
CA CYS A 82 -3.75 10.27 5.63
C CYS A 82 -4.43 11.07 4.52
N LEU A 83 -5.67 11.52 4.80
CA LEU A 83 -6.50 12.21 3.81
C LEU A 83 -5.88 13.54 3.33
N PRO A 84 -5.33 14.41 4.21
CA PRO A 84 -4.70 15.65 3.78
C PRO A 84 -3.61 15.42 2.73
N HIS A 85 -2.77 14.40 2.95
CA HIS A 85 -1.66 14.03 2.06
C HIS A 85 -2.08 13.07 0.94
N LYS A 86 -3.35 12.66 0.91
CA LYS A 86 -3.93 11.68 -0.02
C LYS A 86 -3.10 10.38 -0.09
N LEU A 87 -2.54 9.99 1.05
CA LEU A 87 -1.80 8.75 1.24
C LEU A 87 -2.78 7.64 1.63
N LEU A 88 -2.64 6.49 0.98
CA LEU A 88 -3.30 5.23 1.36
C LEU A 88 -2.26 4.12 1.46
N ILE A 89 -2.20 3.47 2.62
CA ILE A 89 -1.51 2.20 2.83
C ILE A 89 -2.59 1.13 2.98
N GLU A 90 -2.58 0.11 2.12
CA GLU A 90 -3.56 -0.97 2.13
C GLU A 90 -2.86 -2.32 2.07
N ILE A 91 -3.31 -3.28 2.88
CA ILE A 91 -2.78 -4.65 2.84
C ILE A 91 -3.65 -5.51 1.93
N LYS A 92 -3.04 -6.04 0.88
CA LYS A 92 -3.67 -6.90 -0.13
C LYS A 92 -3.06 -8.30 -0.11
N PRO A 93 -3.81 -9.32 -0.58
CA PRO A 93 -3.19 -10.59 -0.93
C PRO A 93 -2.17 -10.37 -2.05
N ALA A 94 -1.05 -11.08 -1.99
CA ALA A 94 -0.07 -11.10 -3.06
C ALA A 94 -0.74 -11.68 -4.31
N GLN A 95 -0.81 -10.89 -5.38
CA GLN A 95 -1.34 -11.39 -6.65
C GLN A 95 -0.28 -12.29 -7.29
N GLY A 96 -0.61 -13.57 -7.48
CA GLY A 96 0.20 -14.48 -8.28
C GLY A 96 0.40 -13.90 -9.68
N ASN A 97 1.64 -13.78 -10.12
CA ASN A 97 2.02 -13.10 -11.35
C ASN A 97 1.33 -13.76 -12.56
N LYS A 98 0.30 -13.13 -13.14
CA LYS A 98 -0.21 -13.51 -14.45
C LYS A 98 0.22 -12.43 -15.43
N GLY A 99 1.33 -12.68 -16.14
CA GLY A 99 1.62 -11.94 -17.35
C GLY A 99 0.52 -12.23 -18.36
N THR A 100 -0.22 -11.20 -18.78
CA THR A 100 -0.99 -11.23 -20.01
C THR A 100 -0.69 -9.96 -20.79
N SER A 101 0.21 -10.11 -21.77
CA SER A 101 0.20 -9.28 -22.97
C SER A 101 -1.05 -9.58 -23.79
N GLY A 102 -1.57 -8.56 -24.47
CA GLY A 102 -2.69 -8.64 -25.44
C GLY A 102 -4.03 -8.25 -24.83
N ASP A 103 -4.92 -7.53 -25.49
CA ASP A 103 -4.96 -6.99 -26.86
C ASP A 103 -6.19 -6.05 -26.92
N ASP A 104 -6.16 -5.19 -27.93
CA ASP A 104 -7.15 -4.25 -28.46
C ASP A 104 -8.64 -4.42 -28.07
N GLY A 105 -9.30 -3.29 -27.81
CA GLY A 105 -10.75 -3.26 -27.59
C GLY A 105 -11.27 -1.96 -26.98
N GLY A 106 -10.79 -0.81 -27.48
CA GLY A 106 -11.31 0.50 -27.10
C GLY A 106 -12.78 0.63 -27.51
N LEU A 107 -13.66 0.56 -26.51
CA LEU A 107 -15.08 0.84 -26.61
C LEU A 107 -15.27 2.30 -27.04
N VAL A 108 -16.02 2.49 -28.14
CA VAL A 108 -16.40 3.79 -28.69
C VAL A 108 -17.15 4.64 -27.66
N HIS A 109 -16.78 5.92 -27.59
CA HIS A 109 -17.52 6.99 -26.92
C HIS A 109 -18.47 7.66 -27.94
N PRO A 110 -19.56 8.32 -27.48
CA PRO A 110 -20.91 8.27 -28.08
C PRO A 110 -21.06 8.88 -29.48
#